data_AF-A0A2T9YIA4-F1
#
_entry.id   AF-A0A2T9YIA4-F1
#
_cell.length_a   1.000
_cell.length_b   1.000
_cell.length_c   1.000
_cell.angle_alpha   90.00
_cell.angle_beta   90.00
_cell.angle_gamma   90.00
#
_symmetry.space_group_name_H-M   'P 1'
#
loop_
_entity.id
_entity.type
_entity.pdbx_description
1 polymer ?
#
loop_
_entity_poly.entity_id
_entity_poly.type
_entity_poly.pdbx_seq_one_letter_code
_entity_poly.pdbx_strand_id
1 'polypeptide(L)'
;MKINFIASVLFAAFARSAMVYTGDTIDGYQVASQIDVDALPPGSNTRVWLQMPRSSIGQSWHVPVMIAKGKEGGKRLLMNSGIHGDGLNGIRVVQRVINDIDASKLKGV
;
A
#
# COMPACT_ATOMS: atom_id res chain seq x y z
N MET A 1 -30.32 0.96 49.34
CA MET A 1 -29.27 1.76 48.69
C MET A 1 -29.26 1.40 47.20
N LYS A 2 -29.71 2.30 46.31
CA LYS A 2 -29.79 2.05 44.86
C LYS A 2 -28.49 2.55 44.23
N ILE A 3 -27.72 1.65 43.62
CA ILE A 3 -26.49 1.99 42.88
C ILE A 3 -26.89 2.15 41.42
N ASN A 4 -26.83 3.38 40.90
CA ASN A 4 -27.02 3.66 39.48
C ASN A 4 -25.70 3.44 38.74
N PHE A 5 -25.70 2.51 37.80
CA PHE A 5 -24.57 2.25 36.90
C PHE A 5 -24.66 3.24 35.72
N ILE A 6 -23.77 4.23 35.68
CA ILE A 6 -23.59 5.08 34.49
C ILE A 6 -22.62 4.33 33.57
N ALA A 7 -23.14 3.78 32.47
CA ALA A 7 -22.32 3.20 31.43
C ALA A 7 -21.73 4.32 30.56
N SER A 8 -20.49 4.71 30.84
CA SER A 8 -19.70 5.55 29.94
C SER A 8 -19.25 4.71 28.75
N VAL A 9 -19.89 4.90 27.59
CA VAL A 9 -19.43 4.32 26.33
C VAL A 9 -18.26 5.16 25.83
N LEU A 10 -17.05 4.63 25.95
CA LEU A 10 -15.84 5.21 25.40
C LEU A 10 -15.84 4.96 23.87
N PHE A 11 -16.18 5.97 23.07
CA PHE A 11 -15.98 5.91 21.62
C PHE A 11 -14.48 6.02 21.34
N ALA A 12 -13.80 4.88 21.18
CA ALA A 12 -12.44 4.88 20.66
C ALA A 12 -12.49 5.39 19.21
N ALA A 13 -11.92 6.57 18.97
CA ALA A 13 -11.66 7.04 17.61
C ALA A 13 -10.62 6.10 16.98
N PHE A 14 -11.08 5.17 16.14
CA PHE A 14 -10.17 4.40 15.31
C PHE A 14 -9.42 5.38 14.39
N ALA A 15 -8.10 5.43 14.52
CA ALA A 15 -7.26 6.16 13.57
C ALA A 15 -7.58 5.62 12.17
N ARG A 16 -8.07 6.51 11.30
CA ARG A 16 -8.34 6.16 9.91
C ARG A 16 -6.98 6.03 9.23
N SER A 17 -6.55 4.79 9.02
CA SER A 17 -5.39 4.52 8.16
C SER A 17 -5.66 5.15 6.79
N ALA A 18 -4.64 5.78 6.21
CA ALA A 18 -4.72 6.48 4.94
C ALA A 18 -3.39 6.38 4.19
N MET A 19 -3.46 6.41 2.86
CA MET A 19 -2.30 6.67 2.02
C MET A 19 -1.73 8.05 2.39
N VAL A 20 -0.43 8.14 2.69
CA VAL A 20 0.25 9.41 2.94
C VAL A 20 1.23 9.67 1.82
N TYR A 21 0.98 10.73 1.05
CA TYR A 21 1.86 11.20 -0.01
C TYR A 21 2.79 12.29 0.51
N THR A 22 4.02 12.29 0.01
CA THR A 22 5.05 13.29 0.35
C THR A 22 4.87 14.61 -0.40
N GLY A 23 4.14 14.58 -1.53
CA GLY A 23 4.06 15.67 -2.50
C GLY A 23 5.06 15.52 -3.65
N ASP A 24 6.06 14.66 -3.52
CA ASP A 24 7.06 14.42 -4.57
C ASP A 24 6.53 13.50 -5.69
N THR A 25 7.17 13.60 -6.85
CA THR A 25 6.92 12.74 -8.02
C THR A 25 8.25 12.29 -8.62
N ILE A 26 8.38 10.99 -8.92
CA ILE A 26 9.55 10.41 -9.59
C ILE A 26 9.05 9.63 -10.82
N ASP A 27 9.57 9.98 -11.99
CA ASP A 27 9.16 9.40 -13.29
C ASP A 27 7.64 9.40 -13.54
N GLY A 28 6.97 10.46 -13.08
CA GLY A 28 5.52 10.62 -13.21
C GLY A 28 4.67 9.86 -12.19
N TYR A 29 5.29 9.12 -11.26
CA TYR A 29 4.60 8.42 -10.17
C TYR A 29 4.75 9.15 -8.83
N GLN A 30 3.66 9.23 -8.07
CA GLN A 30 3.65 9.86 -6.75
C GLN A 30 4.52 9.09 -5.76
N VAL A 31 5.14 9.82 -4.83
CA VAL A 31 5.92 9.25 -3.73
C VAL A 31 5.06 9.22 -2.47
N ALA A 32 4.84 8.03 -1.91
CA ALA A 32 4.14 7.79 -0.66
C ALA A 32 5.14 7.52 0.48
N SER A 33 4.90 8.07 1.66
CA SER A 33 5.62 7.71 2.89
C SER A 33 4.90 6.60 3.68
N GLN A 34 3.60 6.41 3.44
CA GLN A 34 2.82 5.33 4.01
C GLN A 34 1.83 4.79 2.96
N ILE A 35 1.75 3.46 2.89
CA ILE A 35 0.81 2.77 2.01
C ILE A 35 -0.32 2.17 2.83
N ASP A 36 -1.55 2.52 2.46
CA ASP A 36 -2.78 1.87 2.90
C ASP A 36 -3.55 1.36 1.68
N VAL A 37 -3.53 0.04 1.50
CA VAL A 37 -4.24 -0.63 0.40
C VAL A 37 -5.76 -0.53 0.54
N ASP A 38 -6.29 -0.31 1.74
CA ASP A 38 -7.74 -0.18 1.96
C ASP A 38 -8.26 1.19 1.54
N ALA A 39 -7.40 2.21 1.56
CA ALA A 39 -7.72 3.55 1.07
C ALA A 39 -7.72 3.68 -0.46
N LEU A 40 -7.21 2.68 -1.20
CA LEU A 40 -7.18 2.72 -2.66
C LEU A 40 -8.58 2.51 -3.29
N PRO A 41 -8.86 3.11 -4.47
CA PRO A 41 -10.11 2.91 -5.17
C PRO A 41 -10.35 1.42 -5.52
N PRO A 42 -11.56 0.88 -5.35
CA PRO A 42 -11.88 -0.48 -5.80
C PRO A 42 -11.74 -0.64 -7.31
N GLY A 43 -11.23 -1.78 -7.78
CA GLY A 43 -11.05 -2.07 -9.21
C GLY A 43 -9.96 -1.22 -9.87
N SER A 44 -8.92 -0.83 -9.13
CA SER A 44 -7.85 0.06 -9.60
C SER A 44 -6.48 -0.61 -9.62
N ASN A 45 -5.62 -0.08 -10.48
CA ASN A 45 -4.18 -0.37 -10.48
C ASN A 45 -3.44 0.90 -10.08
N THR A 46 -2.65 0.81 -9.01
CA THR A 46 -1.90 1.93 -8.46
C THR A 46 -0.41 1.63 -8.53
N ARG A 47 0.38 2.60 -8.97
CA ARG A 47 1.85 2.55 -8.92
C ARG A 47 2.36 3.77 -8.18
N VAL A 48 3.18 3.54 -7.17
CA VAL A 48 3.78 4.58 -6.34
C VAL A 48 5.22 4.22 -6.02
N TRP A 49 5.99 5.23 -5.67
CA TRP A 49 7.27 5.04 -4.98
C TRP A 49 7.03 5.08 -3.48
N LEU A 50 7.47 4.06 -2.75
CA LEU A 50 7.51 4.10 -1.30
C LEU A 50 8.82 4.77 -0.86
N GLN A 51 8.71 5.91 -0.17
CA GLN A 51 9.85 6.58 0.43
C GLN A 51 10.38 5.76 1.60
N MET A 52 11.64 5.39 1.51
CA MET A 52 12.39 4.70 2.55
C MET A 52 13.31 5.69 3.29
N PRO A 53 13.94 5.29 4.42
CA PRO A 53 14.87 6.13 5.14
C PRO A 53 15.96 6.74 4.26
N ARG A 54 16.47 7.89 4.69
CA ARG A 54 17.53 8.61 3.99
C ARG A 54 18.87 7.88 4.12
N SER A 55 19.63 7.91 3.03
CA SER A 55 21.04 7.53 3.00
C SER A 55 21.91 8.49 3.82
N SER A 56 23.19 8.14 3.96
CA SER A 56 24.21 8.99 4.60
C SER A 56 24.41 10.35 3.92
N ILE A 57 24.03 10.49 2.64
CA ILE A 57 24.11 11.75 1.90
C ILE A 57 22.78 12.54 1.96
N GLY A 58 21.81 12.11 2.77
CA GLY A 58 20.54 12.80 2.97
C GLY A 58 19.47 12.51 1.91
N GLN A 59 19.78 11.73 0.87
CA GLN A 59 18.79 11.32 -0.15
C GLN A 59 17.97 10.12 0.31
N SER A 60 16.63 10.20 0.21
CA SER A 60 15.73 9.07 0.45
C SER A 60 15.88 7.97 -0.58
N TRP A 61 15.81 6.73 -0.12
CA TRP A 61 15.68 5.56 -1.00
C TRP A 61 14.21 5.41 -1.41
N HIS A 62 13.97 4.83 -2.58
CA HIS A 62 12.61 4.64 -3.09
C HIS A 62 12.42 3.21 -3.57
N VAL A 63 11.38 2.54 -3.08
CA VAL A 63 11.02 1.18 -3.50
C VAL A 63 9.78 1.27 -4.39
N PRO A 64 9.80 0.68 -5.60
CA PRO A 64 8.63 0.70 -6.46
C PRO A 64 7.56 -0.24 -5.88
N VAL A 65 6.35 0.27 -5.71
CA VAL A 65 5.20 -0.52 -5.25
C VAL A 65 4.09 -0.45 -6.28
N MET A 66 3.62 -1.62 -6.71
CA MET A 66 2.52 -1.76 -7.65
C MET A 66 1.41 -2.56 -6.99
N ILE A 67 0.19 -2.06 -7.05
CA ILE A 67 -0.96 -2.59 -6.30
C ILE A 67 -2.12 -2.75 -7.26
N ALA A 68 -2.66 -3.96 -7.37
CA ALA A 68 -3.90 -4.23 -8.08
C ALA A 68 -4.99 -4.52 -7.05
N LYS A 69 -6.02 -3.68 -6.97
CA LYS A 69 -7.11 -3.84 -6.00
C LYS A 69 -8.40 -4.21 -6.72
N GLY A 70 -8.98 -5.34 -6.31
CA GLY A 70 -10.28 -5.80 -6.78
C GLY A 70 -11.43 -4.88 -6.40
N LYS A 71 -12.61 -5.09 -7.00
CA LYS A 71 -13.85 -4.38 -6.62
C LYS A 71 -14.42 -4.88 -5.30
N GLU A 72 -14.20 -6.15 -5.02
CA GLU A 72 -14.71 -6.85 -3.84
C GLU A 72 -13.57 -7.17 -2.88
N GLY A 73 -13.90 -7.24 -1.58
CA GLY A 73 -12.99 -7.76 -0.56
C GLY A 73 -12.59 -9.21 -0.84
N GLY A 74 -11.40 -9.59 -0.38
CA GLY A 74 -10.85 -10.92 -0.62
C GLY A 74 -9.52 -11.11 0.07
N LYS A 75 -8.79 -12.17 -0.32
CA LYS A 75 -7.47 -12.46 0.22
C LYS A 75 -6.47 -11.39 -0.20
N ARG A 76 -5.40 -11.26 0.59
CA ARG A 76 -4.27 -10.40 0.27
C ARG A 76 -3.06 -11.19 -0.16
N LEU A 77 -2.39 -10.78 -1.24
CA LEU A 77 -1.14 -11.40 -1.69
C LEU A 77 -0.05 -10.33 -1.83
N LEU A 78 1.07 -10.52 -1.13
CA LEU A 78 2.27 -9.73 -1.33
C LEU A 78 3.28 -10.53 -2.16
N MET A 79 3.73 -9.95 -3.27
CA MET A 79 4.87 -10.45 -4.04
C MET A 79 6.06 -9.52 -3.85
N ASN A 80 7.19 -10.06 -3.38
CA ASN A 80 8.41 -9.30 -3.15
C ASN A 80 9.55 -9.85 -4.01
N SER A 81 10.37 -8.96 -4.58
CA SER A 81 11.55 -9.33 -5.38
C SER A 81 12.61 -8.24 -5.36
N GLY A 82 13.80 -8.54 -5.88
CA GLY A 82 14.93 -7.59 -5.89
C GLY A 82 15.66 -7.45 -4.55
N ILE A 83 15.57 -8.46 -3.67
CA ILE A 83 16.34 -8.49 -2.41
C ILE A 83 17.85 -8.55 -2.68
N HIS A 84 18.26 -9.30 -3.69
CA HIS A 84 19.62 -9.32 -4.21
C HIS A 84 19.66 -8.56 -5.53
N GLY A 85 20.71 -7.76 -5.75
CA GLY A 85 20.83 -6.85 -6.89
C GLY A 85 21.03 -7.53 -8.25
N ASP A 86 21.40 -8.80 -8.26
CA ASP A 86 21.59 -9.64 -9.45
C ASP A 86 20.38 -10.54 -9.76
N GLY A 87 19.40 -10.61 -8.86
CA GLY A 87 18.20 -11.45 -8.96
C GLY A 87 17.10 -10.87 -9.85
N LEU A 88 17.37 -10.67 -11.15
CA LEU A 88 16.48 -9.93 -12.06
C LEU A 88 15.21 -10.68 -12.48
N ASN A 89 15.23 -12.02 -12.50
CA ASN A 89 14.10 -12.83 -12.98
C ASN A 89 12.83 -12.60 -12.16
N GLY A 90 12.95 -12.53 -10.82
CA GLY A 90 11.81 -12.30 -9.95
C GLY A 90 11.19 -10.91 -10.14
N ILE A 91 12.01 -9.89 -10.40
CA ILE A 91 11.54 -8.54 -10.70
C ILE A 91 10.65 -8.57 -11.94
N ARG A 92 11.08 -9.28 -12.98
CA ARG A 92 10.32 -9.39 -14.22
C ARG A 92 9.01 -10.17 -14.05
N VAL A 93 9.00 -11.20 -13.21
CA VAL A 93 7.78 -11.95 -12.86
C VAL A 93 6.76 -11.05 -12.16
N VAL A 94 7.16 -10.30 -11.13
CA VAL A 94 6.25 -9.39 -10.41
C VAL A 94 5.65 -8.34 -11.35
N GLN A 95 6.49 -7.73 -12.20
CA GLN A 95 6.02 -6.76 -13.19
C GLN A 95 5.00 -7.36 -14.16
N ARG A 96 5.23 -8.58 -14.66
CA ARG A 96 4.31 -9.25 -15.57
C ARG A 96 2.99 -9.58 -14.88
N VAL A 97 3.04 -10.19 -13.70
CA VAL A 97 1.83 -10.57 -12.95
C VAL A 97 0.94 -9.35 -12.72
N ILE A 98 1.47 -8.23 -12.24
CA ILE A 98 0.67 -7.03 -12.02
C ILE A 98 0.09 -6.46 -13.32
N ASN A 99 0.85 -6.48 -14.42
CA ASN A 99 0.37 -5.99 -15.71
C ASN A 99 -0.73 -6.86 -16.33
N ASP A 100 -0.70 -8.16 -16.06
CA ASP A 100 -1.66 -9.13 -16.61
C ASP A 100 -2.93 -9.25 -15.73
N ILE A 101 -2.92 -8.71 -14.51
CA ILE A 101 -4.09 -8.71 -13.62
C ILE A 101 -5.16 -7.72 -14.14
N ASP A 102 -6.35 -8.27 -14.41
CA ASP A 102 -7.57 -7.51 -14.61
C ASP A 102 -8.24 -7.21 -13.25
N ALA A 103 -8.03 -6.00 -12.73
CA ALA A 103 -8.58 -5.55 -11.44
C ALA A 103 -10.12 -5.60 -11.37
N SER A 104 -10.82 -5.65 -12.52
CA SER A 104 -12.27 -5.81 -12.54
C SER A 104 -12.75 -7.22 -12.17
N LYS A 105 -11.88 -8.22 -12.33
CA LYS A 105 -12.14 -9.64 -12.00
C LYS A 105 -11.47 -10.09 -10.70
N LEU A 106 -10.52 -9.30 -10.18
CA LEU A 106 -9.82 -9.60 -8.93
C LEU A 106 -10.76 -9.42 -7.73
N LYS A 107 -10.60 -10.28 -6.72
CA LYS A 107 -11.16 -10.10 -5.37
C LYS A 107 -10.02 -10.02 -4.37
N GLY A 108 -10.03 -9.01 -3.52
CA GLY A 108 -8.92 -8.69 -2.61
C GLY A 108 -7.88 -7.78 -3.26
N VAL A 109 -6.64 -7.87 -2.78
CA VAL A 109 -5.53 -6.99 -3.17
C VAL A 109 -4.19 -7.70 -3.15
#